data_AF-A0A1F6M9T9-F1
#
_entry.id   AF-A0A1F6M9T9-F1
#
_cell.length_a   1.000
_cell.length_b   1.000
_cell.length_c   1.000
_cell.angle_alpha   90.00
_cell.angle_beta   90.00
_cell.angle_gamma   90.00
#
_symmetry.space_group_name_H-M   'P 1'
#
loop_
_entity.id
_entity.type
_entity.pdbx_description
1 polymer ?
#
loop_
_entity_poly.entity_id
_entity_poly.type
_entity_poly.pdbx_seq_one_letter_code
_entity_poly.pdbx_strand_id
1 'polypeptide(L)'
;MAESSQFDFLKDYVLKVLADNGLANLTEQQRDMYVPPITAQLERRIGYHMMPLLSEENLDRFAALVDNEKASAEEWKNFWYEAVPDFEGELAKVFQEFAKDVKGILGK
;
A
#
# COMPACT_ATOMS: atom_id res chain seq x y z
N MET A 1 11.56 18.37 -9.07
CA MET A 1 10.65 17.65 -8.16
C MET A 1 10.10 16.48 -8.94
N ALA A 2 10.58 15.27 -8.67
CA ALA A 2 10.10 14.04 -9.28
C ALA A 2 10.39 12.91 -8.30
N GLU A 3 9.58 12.83 -7.24
CA GLU A 3 9.46 11.61 -6.45
C GLU A 3 8.26 10.87 -7.01
N SER A 4 8.51 9.97 -7.96
CA SER A 4 7.48 9.17 -8.62
C SER A 4 8.12 7.81 -8.90
N SER A 5 7.72 6.77 -8.17
CA SER A 5 7.70 5.37 -8.64
C SER A 5 7.62 4.32 -7.52
N GLN A 6 7.84 4.61 -6.23
CA GLN A 6 7.85 3.54 -5.22
C GLN A 6 6.44 3.03 -4.85
N PHE A 7 5.39 3.85 -4.99
CA PHE A 7 4.01 3.49 -4.62
C PHE A 7 2.95 3.81 -5.68
N ASP A 8 3.34 4.12 -6.93
CA ASP A 8 2.39 4.43 -8.00
C ASP A 8 1.39 3.27 -8.24
N PHE A 9 1.82 2.03 -8.03
CA PHE A 9 0.92 0.87 -8.14
C PHE A 9 -0.21 0.86 -7.10
N LEU A 10 0.01 1.42 -5.89
CA LEU A 10 -1.05 1.52 -4.87
C LEU A 10 -2.07 2.59 -5.27
N LYS A 11 -1.62 3.66 -5.92
CA LYS A 11 -2.52 4.66 -6.50
C LYS A 11 -3.41 4.05 -7.57
N ASP A 12 -2.83 3.25 -8.46
CA ASP A 12 -3.59 2.53 -9.50
C ASP A 12 -4.57 1.52 -8.89
N TYR A 13 -4.15 0.81 -7.83
CA TYR A 13 -5.02 -0.09 -7.09
C TYR A 13 -6.21 0.65 -6.45
N VAL A 14 -5.96 1.77 -5.77
CA VAL A 14 -7.01 2.60 -5.16
C VAL A 14 -7.99 3.10 -6.23
N LEU A 15 -7.49 3.60 -7.36
CA LEU A 15 -8.34 4.03 -8.48
C LEU A 15 -9.21 2.89 -9.00
N LYS A 16 -8.66 1.68 -9.13
CA LYS A 16 -9.42 0.49 -9.53
C LYS A 16 -10.51 0.14 -8.52
N VAL A 17 -10.19 0.12 -7.22
CA VAL A 17 -11.18 -0.17 -6.17
C VAL A 17 -12.30 0.86 -6.17
N LEU A 18 -11.99 2.15 -6.35
CA LEU A 18 -13.01 3.20 -6.46
C LEU A 18 -13.90 2.99 -7.70
N ALA A 19 -13.30 2.64 -8.85
CA ALA A 19 -14.04 2.35 -10.07
C ALA A 19 -14.99 1.15 -9.92
N ASP A 20 -14.51 0.06 -9.32
CA ASP A 20 -15.29 -1.16 -9.06
C ASP A 20 -16.46 -0.93 -8.09
N ASN A 21 -16.43 0.18 -7.34
CA ASN A 21 -17.47 0.59 -6.39
C ASN A 21 -18.30 1.80 -6.88
N GLY A 22 -18.37 2.02 -8.20
CA GLY A 22 -19.25 3.03 -8.80
C GLY A 22 -18.67 4.43 -8.89
N LEU A 23 -17.40 4.63 -8.51
CA LEU A 23 -16.68 5.90 -8.62
C LEU A 23 -15.67 5.89 -9.77
N ALA A 24 -16.03 5.29 -10.91
CA ALA A 24 -15.14 5.23 -12.08
C ALA A 24 -14.88 6.60 -12.71
N ASN A 25 -15.81 7.55 -12.55
CA ASN A 25 -15.83 8.83 -13.26
C ASN A 25 -15.49 10.02 -12.34
N LEU A 26 -14.50 9.86 -11.45
CA LEU A 26 -14.01 10.97 -10.64
C LEU A 26 -13.39 12.05 -11.54
N THR A 27 -13.75 13.31 -11.31
CA THR A 27 -13.06 14.45 -11.95
C THR A 27 -11.60 14.47 -11.52
N GLU A 28 -10.75 15.19 -12.26
CA GLU A 28 -9.34 15.39 -11.87
C GLU A 28 -9.24 15.99 -10.46
N GLN A 29 -10.03 17.04 -10.19
CA GLN A 29 -10.12 17.66 -8.87
C GLN A 29 -10.54 16.67 -7.77
N GLN A 30 -11.50 15.79 -8.03
CA GLN A 30 -11.90 14.76 -7.07
C GLN A 30 -10.81 13.71 -6.86
N ARG A 31 -10.11 13.30 -7.92
CA ARG A 31 -8.98 12.36 -7.80
C ARG A 31 -7.86 12.94 -6.96
N ASP A 32 -7.50 14.19 -7.20
CA ASP A 32 -6.44 14.87 -6.44
C ASP A 32 -6.81 15.08 -4.97
N MET A 33 -8.11 15.24 -4.68
CA MET A 33 -8.61 15.39 -3.31
C MET A 33 -8.68 14.07 -2.54
N TYR A 34 -9.17 13.00 -3.17
CA TYR A 34 -9.51 11.76 -2.46
C TYR A 34 -8.46 10.66 -2.59
N VAL A 35 -7.79 10.54 -3.74
CA VAL A 35 -6.87 9.41 -3.97
C VAL A 35 -5.66 9.47 -3.04
N PRO A 36 -4.93 10.60 -2.88
CA PRO A 36 -3.76 10.64 -2.01
C PRO A 36 -4.03 10.21 -0.56
N PRO A 37 -5.05 10.74 0.16
CA PRO A 37 -5.30 10.30 1.53
C PRO A 37 -5.79 8.85 1.61
N ILE A 38 -6.51 8.35 0.61
CA ILE A 38 -6.95 6.95 0.56
C ILE A 38 -5.77 6.00 0.35
N THR A 39 -4.85 6.34 -0.56
CA THR A 39 -3.60 5.60 -0.76
C THR A 39 -2.75 5.58 0.50
N ALA A 40 -2.59 6.71 1.19
CA ALA A 40 -1.86 6.76 2.46
C ALA A 40 -2.52 5.91 3.56
N GLN A 41 -3.84 5.77 3.57
CA GLN A 41 -4.52 4.84 4.49
C GLN A 41 -4.21 3.38 4.14
N LEU A 42 -4.20 3.04 2.85
CA LEU A 42 -3.84 1.70 2.42
C LEU A 42 -2.39 1.36 2.77
N GLU A 43 -1.44 2.27 2.52
CA GLU A 43 -0.03 2.12 2.92
C GLU A 43 0.11 1.85 4.42
N ARG A 44 -0.59 2.63 5.26
CA ARG A 44 -0.59 2.40 6.71
C ARG A 44 -1.14 1.03 7.10
N ARG A 45 -2.21 0.58 6.46
CA ARG A 45 -2.80 -0.74 6.70
C ARG A 45 -1.82 -1.86 6.33
N ILE A 46 -1.12 -1.73 5.20
CA ILE A 46 -0.05 -2.66 4.81
C ILE A 46 1.01 -2.68 5.91
N GLY A 47 1.51 -1.52 6.35
CA GLY A 47 2.50 -1.43 7.43
C GLY A 47 2.03 -2.13 8.72
N TYR A 48 0.81 -1.84 9.19
CA TYR A 48 0.28 -2.47 10.40
C TYR A 48 0.08 -3.97 10.29
N HIS A 49 -0.24 -4.47 9.10
CA HIS A 49 -0.40 -5.90 8.86
C HIS A 49 0.95 -6.63 8.76
N MET A 50 1.93 -6.00 8.10
CA MET A 50 3.22 -6.62 7.79
C MET A 50 4.20 -6.57 8.96
N MET A 51 4.24 -5.47 9.71
CA MET A 51 5.20 -5.27 10.80
C MET A 51 5.18 -6.39 11.86
N PRO A 52 4.02 -6.90 12.32
CA PRO A 52 3.96 -8.01 13.27
C PRO A 52 4.48 -9.35 12.73
N LEU A 53 4.64 -9.49 11.41
CA LEU A 53 5.13 -10.71 10.76
C LEU A 53 6.66 -10.77 10.72
N LEU A 54 7.32 -9.65 11.04
CA LEU A 54 8.77 -9.56 11.07
C LEU A 54 9.32 -10.19 12.36
N SER A 55 10.38 -10.98 12.23
CA SER A 55 11.21 -11.38 13.37
C SER A 55 11.97 -10.18 13.94
N GLU A 56 12.50 -10.30 15.16
CA GLU A 56 13.38 -9.27 15.75
C GLU A 56 14.55 -8.89 14.82
N GLU A 57 15.22 -9.88 14.24
CA GLU A 57 16.30 -9.64 13.25
C GLU A 57 15.80 -8.85 12.02
N ASN A 58 14.61 -9.14 11.52
CA ASN A 58 14.05 -8.44 10.38
C ASN A 58 13.53 -7.04 10.73
N LEU A 59 13.17 -6.78 12.00
CA LEU A 59 12.87 -5.43 12.48
C LEU A 59 14.10 -4.53 12.49
N ASP A 60 15.27 -5.07 12.87
CA ASP A 60 16.54 -4.33 12.80
C ASP A 60 16.93 -4.02 11.34
N ARG A 61 16.75 -5.00 10.43
CA ARG A 61 16.96 -4.79 8.98
C ARG A 61 15.99 -3.77 8.41
N PHE A 62 14.74 -3.79 8.84
CA PHE A 62 13.74 -2.79 8.46
C PHE A 62 14.17 -1.40 8.90
N ALA A 63 14.58 -1.23 10.16
CA ALA A 63 15.06 0.06 10.68
C ALA A 63 16.27 0.57 9.87
N ALA A 64 17.22 -0.30 9.56
CA ALA A 64 18.37 0.05 8.73
C ALA A 64 17.98 0.47 7.29
N LEU A 65 16.95 -0.14 6.71
CA LEU A 65 16.41 0.26 5.40
C LEU A 65 15.66 1.58 5.45
N VAL A 66 14.91 1.85 6.53
CA VAL A 66 14.23 3.15 6.75
C VAL A 66 15.25 4.28 6.90
N ASP A 67 16.32 4.07 7.66
CA ASP A 67 17.36 5.07 7.88
C ASP A 67 18.27 5.29 6.64
N ASN A 68 18.17 4.40 5.65
CA ASN A 68 18.88 4.53 4.39
C ASN A 68 18.06 5.34 3.38
N GLU A 69 18.30 6.66 3.34
CA GLU A 69 17.69 7.59 2.38
C GLU A 69 17.92 7.22 0.89
N LYS A 70 18.84 6.29 0.61
CA LYS A 70 19.16 5.82 -0.75
C LYS A 70 18.65 4.41 -1.05
N ALA A 71 17.90 3.79 -0.13
CA ALA A 71 17.32 2.47 -0.35
C ALA A 71 16.43 2.46 -1.60
N SER A 72 16.80 1.63 -2.56
CA SER A 72 16.09 1.46 -3.82
C SER A 72 14.77 0.69 -3.64
N ALA A 73 13.88 0.83 -4.62
CA ALA A 73 12.63 0.06 -4.66
C ALA A 73 12.88 -1.47 -4.70
N GLU A 74 13.98 -1.88 -5.35
CA GLU A 74 14.36 -3.29 -5.43
C GLU A 74 14.84 -3.82 -4.08
N GLU A 75 15.62 -3.03 -3.32
CA GLU A 75 16.03 -3.40 -1.96
C GLU A 75 14.83 -3.55 -1.02
N TRP A 76 13.87 -2.62 -1.08
CA TRP A 76 12.62 -2.73 -0.32
C TRP A 76 11.81 -3.96 -0.71
N LYS A 77 11.68 -4.23 -2.01
CA LYS A 77 10.99 -5.41 -2.50
C LYS A 77 11.64 -6.68 -1.97
N ASN A 78 12.95 -6.82 -2.16
CA ASN A 78 13.69 -8.00 -1.74
C ASN A 78 13.57 -8.23 -0.23
N PHE A 79 13.67 -7.16 0.57
CA PHE A 79 13.43 -7.24 2.01
C PHE A 79 12.06 -7.85 2.33
N TRP A 80 10.97 -7.36 1.74
CA TRP A 80 9.64 -7.86 2.05
C TRP A 80 9.44 -9.33 1.67
N TYR A 81 9.94 -9.76 0.51
CA TYR A 81 9.86 -11.16 0.08
C TYR A 81 10.70 -12.10 0.94
N GLU A 82 11.82 -11.62 1.50
CA GLU A 82 12.65 -12.40 2.41
C GLU A 82 12.11 -12.43 3.84
N ALA A 83 11.61 -11.30 4.33
CA ALA A 83 11.28 -11.10 5.72
C ALA A 83 9.87 -11.57 6.10
N VAL A 84 8.94 -11.60 5.14
CA VAL A 84 7.55 -11.99 5.36
C VAL A 84 7.24 -13.28 4.58
N PRO A 85 6.97 -14.41 5.29
CA PRO A 85 6.49 -15.62 4.64
C PRO A 85 5.18 -15.35 3.90
N ASP A 86 5.06 -15.81 2.65
CA ASP A 86 3.89 -15.57 1.79
C ASP A 86 3.52 -14.07 1.69
N PHE A 87 4.52 -13.21 1.47
CA PHE A 87 4.33 -11.76 1.35
C PHE A 87 3.19 -11.36 0.40
N GLU A 88 3.08 -12.02 -0.76
CA GLU A 88 2.02 -11.74 -1.73
C GLU A 88 0.63 -12.12 -1.20
N GLY A 89 0.51 -13.26 -0.51
CA GLY A 89 -0.73 -13.70 0.12
C GLY A 89 -1.17 -12.76 1.25
N GLU A 90 -0.24 -12.32 2.09
CA GLU A 90 -0.52 -11.34 3.15
C GLU A 90 -0.93 -9.98 2.58
N LEU A 91 -0.26 -9.52 1.52
CA LEU A 91 -0.61 -8.27 0.86
C LEU A 91 -2.00 -8.36 0.21
N ALA A 92 -2.33 -9.49 -0.40
CA ALA A 92 -3.64 -9.75 -0.98
C ALA A 92 -4.76 -9.70 0.07
N LYS A 93 -4.54 -10.18 1.30
CA LYS A 93 -5.52 -10.08 2.40
C LYS A 93 -5.82 -8.62 2.74
N VAL A 94 -4.79 -7.79 2.92
CA VAL A 94 -4.95 -6.36 3.20
C VAL A 94 -5.75 -5.68 2.09
N PHE A 95 -5.44 -6.01 0.83
CA PHE A 95 -6.13 -5.47 -0.34
C PHE A 95 -7.60 -5.88 -0.39
N GLN A 96 -7.91 -7.15 -0.13
CA GLN A 96 -9.28 -7.66 -0.08
C GLN A 96 -10.10 -7.02 1.03
N GLU A 97 -9.54 -6.92 2.25
CA GLU A 97 -10.20 -6.27 3.39
C GLU A 97 -10.45 -4.79 3.12
N PHE A 98 -9.46 -4.09 2.57
CA PHE A 98 -9.59 -2.70 2.19
C PHE A 98 -10.69 -2.50 1.13
N ALA A 99 -10.71 -3.31 0.06
CA ALA A 99 -11.73 -3.23 -0.97
C ALA A 99 -13.14 -3.51 -0.42
N LYS A 100 -13.26 -4.46 0.51
CA LYS A 100 -14.51 -4.77 1.21
C LYS A 100 -15.00 -3.59 2.05
N ASP A 101 -14.10 -2.93 2.79
CA ASP A 101 -14.43 -1.75 3.58
C ASP A 101 -14.92 -0.60 2.69
N VAL A 102 -14.19 -0.32 1.60
CA VAL A 102 -14.57 0.73 0.63
C VAL A 102 -15.95 0.44 0.06
N LYS A 103 -16.24 -0.82 -0.32
CA LYS A 103 -17.56 -1.24 -0.77
C LYS A 103 -18.65 -1.06 0.29
N GLY A 104 -18.36 -1.36 1.55
CA GLY A 104 -19.32 -1.18 2.65
C GLY A 104 -19.67 0.29 2.91
N ILE A 105 -18.73 1.20 2.66
CA ILE A 105 -18.92 2.65 2.83
C ILE A 105 -19.65 3.26 1.62
N LEU A 106 -19.22 2.90 0.40
CA LEU A 106 -19.68 3.53 -0.84
C LEU A 106 -20.88 2.83 -1.51
N GLY A 107 -21.06 1.53 -1.27
CA GLY A 107 -22.05 0.70 -1.96
C GLY A 107 -23.49 0.83 -1.43
N LYS A 108 -23.93 2.04 -1.07
CA LYS A 108 -25.33 2.34 -0.75
C LYS A 108 -26.09 2.85 -1.95
#